data_AF-A0A7S1ZDB4-F1
#
_entry.id   AF-A0A7S1ZDB4-F1
#
_cell.length_a   1.000
_cell.length_b   1.000
_cell.length_c   1.000
_cell.angle_alpha   90.00
_cell.angle_beta   90.00
_cell.angle_gamma   90.00
#
_symmetry.space_group_name_H-M   'P 1'
#
loop_
_entity.id
_entity.type
_entity.pdbx_description
1 polymer ?
#
loop_
_entity_poly.entity_id
_entity_poly.type
_entity_poly.pdbx_seq_one_letter_code
_entity_poly.pdbx_strand_id
1 'polypeptide(L)'
;SMTMGMEIKIRIVGRKNGCEGWLEDAYGMYETRLRPSGVGVETVWHKGDADLVKGVQGDVQKGHAVVLLDPSGQTMTSEKFSDQMYDWLDEGGSRLAFVIGGAEGLPPELRYGDFSAA
;
A
#
# COMPACT_ATOMS: atom_id res chain seq x y z
N SER A 1 27.38 -3.12 -1.68
CA SER A 1 26.49 -3.52 -0.57
C SER A 1 25.19 -2.78 -0.78
N MET A 2 24.18 -3.44 -1.35
CA MET A 2 22.89 -2.81 -1.66
C MET A 2 22.08 -2.88 -0.36
N THR A 3 22.12 -1.81 0.44
CA THR A 3 21.22 -1.65 1.59
C THR A 3 19.80 -1.91 1.11
N MET A 4 19.19 -3.01 1.55
CA MET A 4 17.77 -3.26 1.30
C MET A 4 17.00 -2.17 2.04
N GLY A 5 16.63 -1.11 1.32
CA GLY A 5 15.79 -0.04 1.85
C GLY A 5 14.38 -0.54 2.17
N MET A 6 13.66 0.24 2.97
CA MET A 6 12.23 0.04 3.22
C MET A 6 11.47 0.18 1.90
N GLU A 7 10.47 -0.68 1.67
CA GLU A 7 9.68 -0.64 0.45
C GLU A 7 8.19 -0.64 0.81
N ILE A 8 7.48 0.38 0.35
CA ILE A 8 6.05 0.54 0.51
C ILE A 8 5.39 0.34 -0.85
N LYS A 9 4.37 -0.52 -0.90
CA LYS A 9 3.50 -0.68 -2.06
C LYS A 9 2.16 -0.03 -1.80
N ILE A 10 1.67 0.70 -2.78
CA ILE A 10 0.28 1.16 -2.83
C ILE A 10 -0.42 0.33 -3.89
N ARG A 11 -1.22 -0.64 -3.46
CA ARG A 11 -2.04 -1.46 -4.36
C ARG A 11 -3.39 -0.80 -4.56
N ILE A 12 -3.77 -0.56 -5.81
CA ILE A 12 -5.01 0.13 -6.13
C ILE A 12 -5.71 -0.53 -7.31
N VAL A 13 -7.04 -0.67 -7.23
CA VAL A 13 -7.87 -1.02 -8.40
C VAL A 13 -8.08 0.22 -9.24
N GLY A 14 -7.65 0.19 -10.49
CA GLY A 14 -7.76 1.33 -11.40
C GLY A 14 -6.82 1.24 -12.59
N ARG A 15 -6.66 2.36 -13.31
CA ARG A 15 -5.73 2.47 -14.44
C ARG A 15 -4.84 3.69 -14.28
N LYS A 16 -3.53 3.48 -14.43
CA LYS A 16 -2.51 4.54 -14.44
C LYS A 16 -2.83 5.66 -15.44
N ASN A 17 -3.28 5.31 -16.65
CA ASN A 17 -3.48 6.26 -17.75
C ASN A 17 -4.91 6.84 -17.83
N GLY A 18 -5.76 6.59 -16.83
CA GLY A 18 -7.12 7.14 -16.75
C GLY A 18 -7.25 8.36 -15.84
N CYS A 19 -6.18 8.70 -15.12
CA CYS A 19 -6.07 9.93 -14.35
C CYS A 19 -5.31 10.97 -15.15
N GLU A 20 -5.91 12.13 -15.31
CA GLU A 20 -5.38 13.29 -16.02
C GLU A 20 -3.92 13.62 -15.62
N GLY A 21 -3.17 14.24 -16.53
CA GLY A 21 -1.72 14.49 -16.39
C GLY A 21 -1.25 15.22 -15.13
N TRP A 22 -2.15 15.85 -14.35
CA TRP A 22 -1.81 16.43 -13.06
C TRP A 22 -1.45 15.40 -11.98
N LEU A 23 -1.89 14.15 -12.14
CA LEU A 23 -1.57 13.08 -11.19
C LEU A 23 -0.13 12.57 -11.38
N GLU A 24 0.37 12.54 -12.62
CA GLU A 24 1.75 12.14 -12.91
C GLU A 24 2.79 13.11 -12.31
N ASP A 25 2.52 14.41 -12.40
CA ASP A 25 3.37 15.45 -11.79
C ASP A 25 3.36 15.39 -10.26
N ALA A 26 2.22 15.03 -9.65
CA ALA A 26 2.12 14.85 -8.21
C ALA A 26 2.93 13.63 -7.72
N TYR A 27 2.88 12.49 -8.42
CA TYR A 27 3.64 11.29 -8.05
C TYR A 27 5.15 11.52 -8.11
N GLY A 28 5.64 12.16 -9.18
CA GLY A 28 7.07 12.45 -9.34
C GLY A 28 7.64 13.34 -8.22
N MET A 29 6.82 14.28 -7.71
CA MET A 29 7.21 15.18 -6.62
C MET A 29 7.35 14.43 -5.29
N TYR A 30 6.39 13.57 -4.92
CA TYR A 30 6.43 12.83 -3.66
C TYR A 30 7.48 11.72 -3.68
N GLU A 31 7.64 11.00 -4.79
CA GLU A 31 8.72 10.02 -4.94
C GLU A 31 10.11 10.67 -4.75
N THR A 32 10.33 11.86 -5.30
CA THR A 32 11.62 12.57 -5.18
C THR A 32 11.89 13.00 -3.73
N ARG A 33 10.85 13.39 -2.98
CA ARG A 33 10.98 13.80 -1.57
C ARG A 33 11.15 12.64 -0.60
N LEU A 34 10.71 11.43 -0.98
CA LEU A 34 10.84 10.24 -0.15
C LEU A 34 12.17 9.51 -0.35
N ARG A 35 12.84 9.66 -1.51
CA ARG A 35 14.16 9.03 -1.76
C ARG A 35 15.21 9.27 -0.66
N PRO A 36 15.35 10.47 -0.06
CA PRO A 36 16.34 10.71 1.00
C PRO A 36 16.06 9.96 2.31
N SER A 37 14.84 9.47 2.54
CA SER A 37 14.48 8.73 3.77
C SER A 37 14.83 7.24 3.71
N GLY A 38 15.33 6.74 2.57
CA GLY A 38 15.60 5.31 2.37
C GLY A 38 14.34 4.46 2.18
N VAL A 39 13.19 5.10 1.98
CA VAL A 39 11.90 4.45 1.70
C VAL A 39 11.62 4.52 0.19
N GLY A 40 11.54 3.36 -0.47
CA GLY A 40 10.99 3.23 -1.81
C GLY A 40 9.47 3.14 -1.75
N VAL A 41 8.77 3.86 -2.63
CA VAL A 41 7.32 3.76 -2.77
C VAL A 41 7.00 3.39 -4.22
N GLU A 42 6.19 2.35 -4.40
CA GLU A 42 5.70 1.90 -5.71
C GLU A 42 4.17 1.83 -5.70
N THR A 43 3.53 2.32 -6.77
CA THR A 43 2.09 2.10 -6.98
C THR A 43 1.87 0.93 -7.93
N VAL A 44 1.12 -0.08 -7.47
CA VAL A 44 0.75 -1.27 -8.24
C VAL A 44 -0.73 -1.19 -8.61
N TRP A 45 -0.99 -1.08 -9.91
CA TRP A 45 -2.35 -0.99 -10.46
C TRP A 45 -2.93 -2.36 -10.77
N HIS A 46 -4.11 -2.64 -10.24
CA HIS A 46 -4.86 -3.87 -10.45
C HIS A 46 -6.08 -3.60 -11.36
N LYS A 47 -6.37 -4.52 -12.29
CA LYS A 47 -7.46 -4.33 -13.26
C LYS A 47 -8.86 -4.49 -12.64
N GLY A 48 -8.93 -5.12 -11.48
CA GLY A 48 -10.15 -5.37 -10.72
C GLY A 48 -9.85 -6.11 -9.42
N ASP A 49 -10.90 -6.37 -8.66
CA ASP A 49 -10.85 -6.90 -7.30
C ASP A 49 -10.13 -8.24 -7.20
N ALA A 50 -10.36 -9.15 -8.13
CA ALA A 50 -9.70 -10.46 -8.15
C ALA A 50 -8.16 -10.34 -8.25
N ASP A 51 -7.67 -9.41 -9.08
CA ASP A 51 -6.23 -9.15 -9.21
C ASP A 51 -5.67 -8.50 -7.95
N LEU A 52 -6.44 -7.60 -7.32
CA LEU A 52 -6.07 -6.96 -6.06
C LEU A 52 -5.94 -7.99 -4.94
N VAL A 53 -6.94 -8.85 -4.76
CA VAL A 53 -6.96 -9.91 -3.73
C VAL A 53 -5.76 -10.83 -3.90
N LYS A 54 -5.48 -11.28 -5.12
CA LYS A 54 -4.30 -12.12 -5.41
C LYS A 54 -2.99 -11.41 -5.05
N GLY A 55 -2.90 -10.11 -5.33
CA GLY A 55 -1.75 -9.28 -4.98
C GLY A 55 -1.53 -9.21 -3.46
N VAL A 56 -2.60 -8.95 -2.72
CA VAL A 56 -2.59 -8.88 -1.24
C VAL A 56 -2.22 -10.23 -0.63
N GLN A 57 -2.82 -11.33 -1.09
CA GLN A 57 -2.46 -12.68 -0.63
C GLN A 57 -0.97 -12.97 -0.82
N GLY A 58 -0.39 -12.53 -1.94
CA GLY A 58 1.04 -12.69 -2.19
C GLY A 58 1.94 -11.86 -1.28
N ASP A 59 1.47 -10.75 -0.71
CA ASP A 59 2.19 -9.98 0.30
C ASP A 59 2.09 -10.64 1.67
N VAL A 60 0.89 -11.09 2.05
CA VAL A 60 0.64 -11.84 3.30
C VAL A 60 1.51 -13.11 3.35
N GLN A 61 1.55 -13.89 2.28
CA GLN A 61 2.38 -15.11 2.18
C GLN A 61 3.89 -14.84 2.31
N LYS A 62 4.33 -13.61 2.04
CA LYS A 62 5.73 -13.19 2.20
C LYS A 62 6.01 -12.60 3.58
N GLY A 63 4.99 -12.52 4.44
CA GLY A 63 5.09 -11.87 5.75
C GLY A 63 5.18 -10.34 5.67
N HIS A 64 4.80 -9.72 4.54
CA HIS A 64 4.75 -8.27 4.46
C HIS A 64 3.56 -7.75 5.27
N ALA A 65 3.73 -6.59 5.92
CA ALA A 65 2.61 -5.93 6.56
C ALA A 65 1.60 -5.45 5.51
N VAL A 66 0.32 -5.63 5.77
CA VAL A 66 -0.78 -5.21 4.90
C VAL A 66 -1.72 -4.31 5.68
N VAL A 67 -1.98 -3.12 5.14
CA VAL A 67 -2.88 -2.12 5.72
C VAL A 67 -3.98 -1.81 4.72
N LEU A 68 -5.22 -2.10 5.11
CA LEU A 68 -6.40 -1.82 4.30
C LEU A 68 -6.90 -0.41 4.59
N LEU A 69 -7.04 0.41 3.54
CA LEU A 69 -7.58 1.76 3.68
C LEU A 69 -9.09 1.74 3.44
N ASP A 70 -9.85 1.96 4.51
CA ASP A 70 -11.31 2.01 4.50
C ASP A 70 -11.82 3.29 5.16
N PRO A 71 -12.85 3.98 4.60
CA PRO A 71 -13.41 5.19 5.19
C PRO A 71 -14.01 5.02 6.59
N SER A 72 -14.41 3.80 6.96
CA SER A 72 -14.88 3.46 8.30
C SER A 72 -13.76 3.03 9.26
N GLY A 73 -12.51 3.07 8.79
CA GLY A 73 -11.31 2.75 9.58
C GLY A 73 -10.96 3.81 10.64
N GLN A 74 -9.90 3.52 11.39
CA GLN A 74 -9.40 4.43 12.40
C GLN A 74 -8.80 5.70 11.75
N THR A 75 -9.26 6.86 12.19
CA THR A 75 -8.62 8.15 11.83
C THR A 75 -7.43 8.39 12.73
N MET A 76 -6.27 8.75 12.15
CA MET A 76 -5.04 9.06 12.86
C MET A 76 -4.55 10.46 12.50
N THR A 77 -3.81 11.12 13.42
CA THR A 77 -3.05 12.32 13.07
C THR A 77 -1.81 11.94 12.25
N SER A 78 -1.19 12.89 11.57
CA SER A 78 0.00 12.63 10.75
C SER A 78 1.18 12.09 11.55
N GLU A 79 1.37 12.54 12.79
CA GLU A 79 2.42 12.06 13.69
C GLU A 79 2.17 10.59 14.04
N LYS A 80 0.96 10.27 14.50
CA LYS A 80 0.59 8.90 14.85
C LYS A 80 0.64 7.95 13.66
N PHE A 81 0.23 8.42 12.48
CA PHE A 81 0.33 7.64 11.26
C PHE A 81 1.79 7.35 10.89
N SER A 82 2.69 8.32 11.09
CA SER A 82 4.11 8.13 10.80
C SER A 82 4.74 7.10 11.74
N ASP A 83 4.47 7.19 13.04
CA ASP A 83 4.95 6.21 14.03
C ASP A 83 4.42 4.80 13.70
N GLN A 84 3.10 4.69 13.48
CA GLN A 84 2.45 3.43 13.14
C GLN A 84 2.96 2.82 11.82
N MET A 85 3.33 3.65 10.84
CA MET A 85 3.91 3.19 9.58
C MET A 85 5.25 2.48 9.81
N TYR A 86 6.10 3.01 10.70
CA TYR A 86 7.36 2.36 11.03
C TYR A 86 7.14 1.04 11.76
N ASP A 87 6.19 0.99 12.70
CA ASP A 87 5.81 -0.26 13.38
C ASP A 87 5.40 -1.34 12.36
N TRP A 88 4.56 -0.99 11.37
CA TRP A 88 4.18 -1.93 10.31
C TRP A 88 5.35 -2.33 9.41
N LEU A 89 6.26 -1.42 9.10
CA LEU A 89 7.46 -1.74 8.33
C LEU A 89 8.38 -2.70 9.10
N ASP A 90 8.51 -2.53 10.40
CA ASP A 90 9.30 -3.42 11.26
C ASP A 90 8.66 -4.80 11.35
N GLU A 91 7.34 -4.88 11.56
CA GLU A 91 6.56 -6.13 11.54
C GLU A 91 6.67 -6.86 10.19
N GLY A 92 6.63 -6.10 9.09
CA GLY A 92 6.61 -6.63 7.72
C GLY A 92 7.98 -6.91 7.11
N GLY A 93 9.06 -6.90 7.89
CA GLY A 93 10.42 -7.15 7.37
C GLY A 93 10.90 -6.08 6.38
N SER A 94 10.67 -4.80 6.73
CA SER A 94 10.90 -3.63 5.86
C SER A 94 10.03 -3.59 4.61
N ARG A 95 8.86 -4.26 4.64
CA ARG A 95 7.88 -4.31 3.54
C ARG A 95 6.48 -4.03 4.05
N LEU A 96 5.82 -3.07 3.42
CA LEU A 96 4.46 -2.64 3.76
C LEU A 96 3.62 -2.48 2.48
N ALA A 97 2.39 -2.98 2.49
CA ALA A 97 1.43 -2.77 1.42
C ALA A 97 0.18 -2.03 1.94
N PHE A 98 -0.05 -0.82 1.44
CA PHE A 98 -1.34 -0.14 1.55
C PHE A 98 -2.27 -0.60 0.43
N VAL A 99 -3.54 -0.84 0.77
CA VAL A 99 -4.53 -1.39 -0.16
C VAL A 99 -5.71 -0.42 -0.31
N ILE A 100 -5.98 -0.03 -1.55
CA ILE A 100 -7.09 0.84 -1.94
C ILE A 100 -7.98 0.07 -2.91
N GLY A 101 -9.26 -0.05 -2.56
CA GLY A 101 -10.27 -0.72 -3.38
C GLY A 101 -10.66 0.06 -4.64
N GLY A 102 -11.61 -0.48 -5.39
CA GLY A 102 -12.20 0.17 -6.56
C GLY A 102 -13.33 1.14 -6.18
N ALA A 103 -14.15 1.51 -7.15
CA ALA A 103 -15.31 2.40 -6.93
C ALA A 103 -16.31 1.84 -5.89
N GLU A 104 -16.44 0.53 -5.80
CA GLU A 104 -17.31 -0.17 -4.84
C GLU A 104 -16.65 -0.37 -3.46
N GLY A 105 -15.42 0.13 -3.27
CA GLY A 105 -14.63 -0.04 -2.05
C GLY A 105 -13.75 -1.30 -2.07
N LEU A 106 -13.33 -1.73 -0.87
CA LEU A 106 -12.50 -2.94 -0.70
C LEU A 106 -13.33 -4.21 -0.96
N PRO A 107 -12.76 -5.21 -1.66
CA PRO A 107 -13.38 -6.51 -1.84
C PRO A 107 -13.81 -7.12 -0.49
N PRO A 108 -15.00 -7.76 -0.38
CA PRO A 108 -15.46 -8.36 0.86
C PRO A 108 -14.48 -9.37 1.46
N GLU A 109 -13.77 -10.11 0.60
CA GLU A 109 -12.73 -11.05 1.01
C GLU A 109 -11.59 -10.34 1.72
N LEU A 110 -11.23 -9.11 1.31
CA LEU A 110 -10.24 -8.28 1.99
C LEU A 110 -10.80 -7.61 3.25
N ARG A 111 -12.04 -7.16 3.21
CA ARG A 111 -12.64 -6.40 4.33
C ARG A 111 -12.99 -7.27 5.53
N TYR A 112 -13.46 -8.49 5.29
CA TYR A 112 -13.98 -9.40 6.32
C TYR A 112 -13.20 -10.71 6.41
N GLY A 113 -12.27 -10.96 5.49
CA GLY A 113 -11.40 -12.11 5.55
C GLY A 113 -10.38 -11.96 6.67
N ASP A 114 -10.06 -13.07 7.32
CA ASP A 114 -8.93 -13.14 8.24
C ASP A 114 -7.65 -13.40 7.42
N PHE A 115 -6.74 -12.44 7.42
CA PHE A 115 -5.44 -12.54 6.74
C PHE A 115 -4.33 -13.01 7.70
N SER A 116 -4.67 -13.33 8.95
CA SER A 116 -3.68 -13.54 10.01
C SER A 116 -2.88 -14.84 9.94
N ALA A 117 -3.08 -15.70 8.93
CA ALA A 117 -2.31 -16.94 8.83
C ALA A 117 -2.31 -17.52 7.40
N ALA A 118 -1.17 -17.42 6.74
CA ALA A 118 -0.68 -18.43 5.80
C ALA A 118 0.72 -18.84 6.23
#